data_AF-A0A814V7E8-F1
#
_entry.id   AF-A0A814V7E8-F1
#
_cell.length_a   1.000
_cell.length_b   1.000
_cell.length_c   1.000
_cell.angle_alpha   90.00
_cell.angle_beta   90.00
_cell.angle_gamma   90.00
#
_symmetry.space_group_name_H-M   'P 1'
#
loop_
_entity.id
_entity.type
_entity.pdbx_description
1 polymer ?
#
loop_
_entity_poly.entity_id
_entity_poly.type
_entity_poly.pdbx_seq_one_letter_code
_entity_poly.pdbx_strand_id
1 'polypeptide(L)'
;MTQRKQDRLEEIAQRKQDRLEEIAQRKQDRLEEIAQRKQNRLDEIVQRKQDRLEAINQRSEDRLAAIYQRRQERLRYKPATGLEREYDESPTTSWDVLDGIDTSALSYSAKKNEPSLPTRLNICYHLSLAREFTASLMWPSTIFDTNFDRCYCSSCYNYKWKNVVHAGGWPYVIPRGWVRLGLKVDSVTAELNDIWNCWRVTYHGTSKEAAISIIKSRQFSIPGDQLLDGSFLAIRPGHIPRKRHVYSSPTIAYSSLPVYCPVYDFATDTNERYRVKMVLECRQNPKLMHIQGETVGSGSTRICPYITNDEIEYFTEARASLVAYGLLLHFE
;
A
#
# COMPACT_ATOMS: atom_id res chain seq x y z
N MET A 1 62.96 17.28 -50.04
CA MET A 1 61.96 16.19 -50.18
C MET A 1 61.45 16.26 -51.63
N THR A 2 61.41 15.16 -52.41
CA THR A 2 61.02 15.22 -53.83
C THR A 2 59.50 15.31 -53.99
N GLN A 3 58.98 16.14 -54.90
CA GLN A 3 57.53 16.31 -55.17
C GLN A 3 56.77 14.98 -55.21
N ARG A 4 57.30 13.99 -55.93
CA ARG A 4 56.74 12.63 -56.03
C ARG A 4 56.55 11.88 -54.70
N LYS A 5 57.34 12.18 -53.68
CA LYS A 5 57.16 11.60 -52.34
C LYS A 5 56.03 12.30 -51.58
N GLN A 6 55.85 13.60 -51.81
CA GLN A 6 54.78 14.38 -51.22
C GLN A 6 53.42 13.96 -51.79
N ASP A 7 53.32 13.83 -53.12
CA ASP A 7 52.11 13.36 -53.79
C ASP A 7 51.67 11.96 -53.29
N ARG A 8 52.62 11.04 -53.09
CA ARG A 8 52.32 9.69 -52.54
C ARG A 8 51.85 9.73 -51.09
N LEU A 9 52.35 10.68 -50.29
CA LEU A 9 51.91 10.82 -48.90
C LEU A 9 50.49 11.40 -48.84
N GLU A 10 50.18 12.36 -49.69
CA GLU A 10 48.83 12.93 -49.82
C GLU A 10 47.82 11.86 -50.28
N GLU A 11 48.19 11.02 -51.25
CA GLU A 11 47.33 9.91 -51.70
C GLU A 11 47.07 8.89 -50.56
N ILE A 12 48.10 8.55 -49.78
CA ILE A 12 47.93 7.65 -48.63
C ILE A 12 47.08 8.29 -47.54
N ALA A 13 47.23 9.60 -47.30
CA ALA A 13 46.43 10.33 -46.34
C ALA A 13 44.95 10.36 -46.76
N GLN A 14 44.67 10.66 -48.02
CA GLN A 14 43.31 10.67 -48.56
C GLN A 14 42.65 9.29 -48.44
N ARG A 15 43.34 8.22 -48.87
CA ARG A 15 42.81 6.84 -48.75
C ARG A 15 42.52 6.43 -47.30
N LYS A 16 43.30 6.93 -46.34
CA LYS A 16 43.05 6.69 -44.90
C LYS A 16 41.83 7.46 -44.42
N GLN A 17 41.68 8.71 -44.86
CA GLN A 17 40.53 9.54 -44.55
C GLN A 17 39.24 8.92 -45.08
N ASP A 18 39.21 8.54 -46.36
CA ASP A 18 38.06 7.89 -47.00
C ASP A 18 37.65 6.61 -46.26
N ARG A 19 38.63 5.80 -45.85
CA ARG A 19 38.38 4.55 -45.11
C ARG A 19 37.84 4.80 -43.70
N LEU A 20 38.27 5.88 -43.04
CA LEU A 20 37.74 6.26 -41.73
C LEU A 20 36.30 6.74 -41.85
N GLU A 21 35.98 7.50 -42.89
CA GLU A 21 34.62 7.97 -43.18
C GLU A 21 33.68 6.80 -43.48
N GLU A 22 34.13 5.81 -44.27
CA GLU A 22 33.36 4.59 -44.55
C GLU A 22 33.07 3.80 -43.25
N ILE A 23 34.05 3.67 -42.36
CA ILE A 23 33.87 3.00 -41.07
C ILE A 23 32.92 3.79 -40.17
N ALA A 24 33.01 5.12 -40.16
CA ALA A 24 32.13 5.98 -39.38
C ALA A 24 30.68 5.86 -39.86
N GLN A 25 30.45 5.90 -41.18
CA GLN A 25 29.12 5.75 -41.77
C GLN A 25 28.51 4.38 -41.42
N ARG A 26 29.26 3.29 -41.60
CA ARG A 26 28.78 1.94 -41.25
C ARG A 26 28.42 1.79 -39.77
N LYS A 27 29.14 2.48 -38.88
CA LYS A 27 28.80 2.49 -37.44
C LYS A 27 27.53 3.28 -37.18
N GLN A 28 27.36 4.41 -37.85
CA GLN A 28 26.16 5.24 -37.75
C GLN A 28 24.92 4.46 -38.22
N ASP A 29 24.97 3.85 -39.41
CA ASP A 29 23.88 3.05 -39.98
C ASP A 29 23.46 1.91 -39.03
N ARG A 30 24.45 1.24 -38.42
CA ARG A 30 24.19 0.14 -37.48
C ARG A 30 23.56 0.61 -36.17
N LEU A 31 23.91 1.81 -35.70
CA LEU A 31 23.29 2.40 -34.51
C LEU A 31 21.84 2.79 -34.80
N GLU A 32 21.56 3.34 -35.98
CA GLU A 32 20.22 3.69 -36.44
C GLU A 32 19.35 2.43 -36.57
N GLU A 33 19.88 1.34 -37.12
CA GLU A 33 19.16 0.06 -37.19
C GLU A 33 18.80 -0.49 -35.80
N ILE A 34 19.73 -0.42 -34.84
CA ILE A 34 19.48 -0.84 -33.46
C ILE A 34 18.44 0.06 -32.78
N ALA A 35 18.51 1.38 -33.00
CA ALA A 35 17.56 2.34 -32.47
C ALA A 35 16.15 2.05 -33.02
N GLN A 36 16.02 1.86 -34.34
CA GLN A 36 14.74 1.54 -34.97
C GLN A 36 14.15 0.22 -34.46
N ARG A 37 14.98 -0.82 -34.30
CA ARG A 37 14.51 -2.10 -33.72
C ARG A 37 14.02 -1.96 -32.28
N LYS A 38 14.69 -1.15 -31.47
CA LYS A 38 14.25 -0.85 -30.10
C LYS A 38 12.94 -0.06 -30.09
N GLN A 39 12.80 0.91 -31.00
CA GLN A 39 11.58 1.69 -31.14
C GLN A 39 10.40 0.81 -31.55
N ASN A 40 10.54 -0.01 -32.59
CA ASN A 40 9.49 -0.93 -33.03
C ASN A 40 9.05 -1.88 -31.90
N ARG A 41 10.00 -2.41 -31.11
CA ARG A 41 9.68 -3.28 -29.97
C ARG A 41 8.95 -2.54 -28.85
N LEU A 42 9.25 -1.25 -28.64
CA LEU A 42 8.53 -0.42 -27.68
C LEU A 42 7.11 -0.17 -28.16
N ASP A 43 6.93 0.15 -29.45
CA ASP A 43 5.62 0.39 -30.06
C ASP A 43 4.73 -0.86 -29.97
N GLU A 44 5.28 -2.06 -30.21
CA GLU A 44 4.56 -3.32 -29.99
C GLU A 44 4.10 -3.52 -28.54
N ILE A 45 4.93 -3.17 -27.56
CA ILE A 45 4.58 -3.28 -26.14
C ILE A 45 3.48 -2.27 -25.79
N VAL A 46 3.57 -1.04 -26.31
CA VAL A 46 2.56 0.00 -26.10
C VAL A 46 1.23 -0.45 -26.71
N GLN A 47 1.23 -0.95 -27.94
CA GLN A 47 0.01 -1.43 -28.59
C GLN A 47 -0.64 -2.57 -27.80
N ARG A 48 0.13 -3.58 -27.37
CA ARG A 48 -0.40 -4.68 -26.56
C ARG A 48 -0.98 -4.23 -25.22
N LYS A 49 -0.41 -3.20 -24.60
CA LYS A 49 -0.96 -2.61 -23.38
C LYS A 49 -2.26 -1.87 -23.65
N GLN A 50 -2.32 -1.14 -24.76
CA GLN A 50 -3.52 -0.42 -25.19
C GLN A 50 -4.67 -1.39 -25.47
N ASP A 51 -4.44 -2.44 -26.27
CA ASP A 51 -5.45 -3.46 -26.58
C ASP A 51 -5.97 -4.15 -25.31
N ARG A 52 -5.06 -4.42 -24.34
CA ARG A 52 -5.44 -5.04 -23.07
C ARG A 52 -6.30 -4.10 -22.21
N LEU A 53 -6.01 -2.81 -22.20
CA LEU A 53 -6.78 -1.81 -21.47
C LEU A 53 -8.17 -1.66 -22.08
N GLU A 54 -8.27 -1.61 -23.41
CA GLU A 54 -9.53 -1.56 -24.13
C GLU A 54 -10.40 -2.79 -23.83
N ALA A 55 -9.82 -3.99 -23.81
CA ALA A 55 -10.52 -5.21 -23.42
C ALA A 55 -10.99 -5.22 -21.94
N ILE A 56 -10.29 -4.54 -21.03
CA ILE A 56 -10.73 -4.39 -19.63
C ILE A 56 -11.90 -3.41 -19.54
N ASN A 57 -11.83 -2.29 -20.26
CA ASN A 57 -12.89 -1.29 -20.31
C ASN A 57 -14.18 -1.89 -20.89
N GLN A 58 -14.10 -2.58 -22.03
CA GLN A 58 -15.26 -3.23 -22.65
C GLN A 58 -15.94 -4.21 -21.68
N ARG A 59 -15.18 -5.07 -21.00
CA ARG A 59 -15.74 -6.01 -20.01
C ARG A 59 -16.40 -5.31 -18.83
N SER A 60 -15.90 -4.13 -18.45
CA SER A 60 -16.47 -3.34 -17.37
C SER A 60 -17.79 -2.70 -17.80
N GLU A 61 -17.86 -2.18 -19.02
CA GLU A 61 -19.08 -1.66 -19.63
C GLU A 61 -20.15 -2.74 -19.78
N ASP A 62 -19.79 -3.92 -20.30
CA ASP A 62 -20.70 -5.06 -20.44
C ASP A 62 -21.28 -5.48 -19.08
N ARG A 63 -20.44 -5.48 -18.03
CA ARG A 63 -20.87 -5.80 -16.67
C ARG A 63 -21.84 -4.77 -16.10
N LEU A 64 -21.59 -3.48 -16.34
CA LEU A 64 -22.48 -2.40 -15.92
C LEU A 64 -23.82 -2.46 -16.66
N ALA A 65 -23.80 -2.72 -17.97
CA ALA A 65 -24.99 -2.92 -18.78
C ALA A 65 -25.85 -4.09 -18.25
N ALA A 66 -25.21 -5.22 -17.91
CA ALA A 66 -25.91 -6.37 -17.32
C ALA A 66 -26.54 -6.06 -15.95
N ILE A 67 -25.86 -5.29 -15.09
CA ILE A 67 -26.40 -4.85 -13.80
C ILE A 67 -27.62 -3.95 -14.03
N TYR A 68 -27.52 -3.00 -14.96
CA TYR A 68 -28.59 -2.08 -15.29
C TYR A 68 -29.84 -2.82 -15.82
N GLN A 69 -29.66 -3.76 -16.75
CA GLN A 69 -30.75 -4.58 -17.28
C GLN A 69 -31.47 -5.37 -16.19
N ARG A 70 -30.73 -6.06 -15.29
CA ARG A 70 -31.33 -6.80 -14.16
C ARG A 70 -32.13 -5.89 -13.22
N ARG A 71 -31.68 -4.65 -13.01
CA ARG A 71 -32.43 -3.66 -12.21
C ARG A 71 -33.73 -3.26 -12.89
N GLN A 72 -33.71 -3.02 -14.20
CA GLN A 72 -34.91 -2.69 -14.97
C GLN A 72 -35.92 -3.85 -14.98
N GLU A 73 -35.46 -5.09 -15.10
CA GLU A 73 -36.32 -6.28 -14.98
C GLU A 73 -36.97 -6.42 -13.61
N ARG A 74 -36.20 -6.19 -12.53
CA ARG A 74 -36.74 -6.19 -11.15
C ARG A 74 -37.78 -5.09 -10.92
N LEU A 75 -37.59 -3.91 -11.51
CA LEU A 75 -38.57 -2.82 -11.42
C LEU A 75 -39.85 -3.13 -12.21
N ARG A 76 -39.75 -3.90 -13.30
CA ARG A 76 -40.91 -4.36 -14.07
C ARG A 76 -41.72 -5.45 -13.37
N TYR A 77 -41.12 -6.24 -12.48
CA TYR A 77 -41.81 -7.33 -11.76
C TYR A 77 -42.01 -6.99 -10.27
N LYS A 78 -43.16 -6.39 -9.94
CA LYS A 78 -43.69 -6.35 -8.55
C LYS A 78 -44.71 -7.48 -8.38
N PRO A 79 -44.46 -8.53 -7.57
CA PRO A 79 -45.50 -9.48 -7.24
C PRO A 79 -46.52 -8.82 -6.30
N ALA A 80 -47.81 -8.99 -6.63
CA ALA A 80 -48.91 -8.58 -5.78
C ALA A 80 -49.05 -9.57 -4.61
N THR A 81 -48.28 -9.36 -3.54
CA THR A 81 -48.57 -9.99 -2.25
C THR A 81 -48.34 -8.96 -1.15
N GLY A 82 -49.44 -8.47 -0.60
CA GLY A 82 -49.46 -7.54 0.52
C GLY A 82 -48.79 -8.11 1.75
N LEU A 83 -47.95 -7.29 2.37
CA LEU A 83 -47.72 -7.17 3.80
C LEU A 83 -46.94 -5.86 3.95
N GLU A 84 -47.70 -4.78 4.15
CA GLU A 84 -47.18 -3.47 4.51
C GLU A 84 -46.40 -3.60 5.82
N ARG A 85 -45.08 -3.44 5.74
CA ARG A 85 -44.29 -2.94 6.86
C ARG A 85 -43.82 -1.56 6.46
N GLU A 86 -44.46 -0.57 7.06
CA GLU A 86 -43.98 0.81 7.18
C GLU A 86 -42.47 0.77 7.48
N TYR A 87 -41.69 1.15 6.47
CA TYR A 87 -40.33 1.64 6.65
C TYR A 87 -40.39 3.12 6.32
N ASP A 88 -40.18 3.90 7.36
CA ASP A 88 -40.08 5.35 7.40
C ASP A 88 -39.17 5.87 6.28
N GLU A 89 -39.76 6.66 5.39
CA GLU A 89 -39.06 7.38 4.34
C GLU A 89 -38.41 8.64 4.93
N SER A 90 -37.12 8.80 4.66
CA SER A 90 -36.57 10.14 4.47
C SER A 90 -35.61 10.12 3.26
N PRO A 91 -35.95 10.83 2.17
CA PRO A 91 -35.18 10.89 0.93
C PRO A 91 -34.04 11.92 1.06
N THR A 92 -32.90 11.74 0.41
CA THR A 92 -32.61 12.35 -0.90
C THR A 92 -31.30 11.74 -1.42
N THR A 93 -31.22 11.33 -2.68
CA THR A 93 -30.70 12.21 -3.73
C THR A 93 -31.06 11.66 -5.11
N SER A 94 -31.62 12.56 -5.91
CA SER A 94 -32.07 12.38 -7.30
C SER A 94 -30.88 12.22 -8.26
N TRP A 95 -31.05 11.39 -9.29
CA TRP A 95 -30.03 10.99 -10.28
C TRP A 95 -30.35 11.47 -11.70
N ASP A 96 -30.71 12.73 -11.88
CA ASP A 96 -30.89 13.30 -13.21
C ASP A 96 -29.79 14.32 -13.52
N VAL A 97 -28.89 13.92 -14.42
CA VAL A 97 -28.29 14.64 -15.57
C VAL A 97 -26.88 14.07 -15.84
N LEU A 98 -26.82 13.11 -16.76
CA LEU A 98 -25.64 12.84 -17.58
C LEU A 98 -26.01 13.22 -19.01
N ASP A 99 -25.39 14.27 -19.53
CA ASP A 99 -25.17 14.44 -20.96
C ASP A 99 -23.85 15.22 -21.14
N GLY A 100 -22.96 14.68 -21.97
CA GLY A 100 -21.74 15.36 -22.44
C GLY A 100 -20.43 14.87 -21.81
N ILE A 101 -19.85 13.82 -22.39
CA ILE A 101 -18.43 13.50 -22.25
C ILE A 101 -17.63 14.42 -23.20
N ASP A 102 -16.67 15.17 -22.66
CA ASP A 102 -15.51 15.68 -23.41
C ASP A 102 -14.23 15.08 -22.78
N THR A 103 -13.50 14.31 -23.58
CA THR A 103 -12.32 13.52 -23.21
C THR A 103 -11.00 14.32 -23.27
N SER A 104 -11.02 15.62 -23.03
CA SER A 104 -9.82 16.48 -23.15
C SER A 104 -9.47 17.26 -21.88
N ALA A 105 -9.30 16.56 -20.75
CA ALA A 105 -8.65 17.15 -19.57
C ALA A 105 -7.92 16.09 -18.73
N LEU A 106 -6.68 15.81 -19.15
CA LEU A 106 -5.61 15.43 -18.25
C LEU A 106 -5.48 16.53 -17.17
N SER A 107 -5.42 16.11 -15.92
CA SER A 107 -5.26 16.91 -14.69
C SER A 107 -6.51 17.67 -14.21
N TYR A 108 -6.76 17.57 -12.90
CA TYR A 108 -7.69 18.42 -12.13
C TYR A 108 -9.20 18.17 -12.30
N SER A 109 -9.74 17.14 -11.62
CA SER A 109 -11.02 17.23 -10.87
C SER A 109 -11.37 15.92 -10.15
N ALA A 110 -10.72 15.66 -9.02
CA ALA A 110 -11.28 14.84 -7.95
C ALA A 110 -11.93 15.77 -6.92
N LYS A 111 -12.97 16.49 -7.32
CA LYS A 111 -13.87 17.25 -6.44
C LYS A 111 -15.26 17.22 -7.04
N LYS A 112 -16.05 16.22 -6.64
CA LYS A 112 -17.51 16.31 -6.47
C LYS A 112 -17.99 14.97 -5.92
N ASN A 113 -18.69 15.04 -4.79
CA ASN A 113 -19.28 13.98 -3.98
C ASN A 113 -18.42 13.34 -2.87
N GLU A 114 -17.57 14.12 -2.22
CA GLU A 114 -17.29 13.93 -0.79
C GLU A 114 -17.65 15.23 -0.04
N PRO A 115 -18.23 15.14 1.17
CA PRO A 115 -18.54 16.32 1.95
C PRO A 115 -17.27 17.16 2.13
N SER A 116 -17.36 18.44 1.78
CA SER A 116 -16.28 19.41 1.97
C SER A 116 -15.81 19.37 3.43
N LEU A 117 -14.52 19.10 3.63
CA LEU A 117 -13.87 19.18 4.94
C LEU A 117 -14.06 20.59 5.53
N PRO A 118 -14.57 20.72 6.77
CA PRO A 118 -14.65 22.00 7.42
C PRO A 118 -13.25 22.59 7.63
N THR A 119 -13.12 23.87 7.31
CA THR A 119 -12.01 24.76 7.65
C THR A 119 -11.75 24.70 9.17
N ARG A 120 -10.63 24.07 9.57
CA ARG A 120 -10.10 23.85 10.94
C ARG A 120 -11.09 24.05 12.11
N LEU A 121 -11.72 22.95 12.57
CA LEU A 121 -12.21 22.66 13.93
C LEU A 121 -13.04 21.36 13.80
N ASN A 122 -12.63 20.14 14.12
CA ASN A 122 -11.74 19.61 15.16
C ASN A 122 -10.97 18.41 14.61
N ILE A 123 -9.65 18.53 14.43
CA ILE A 123 -8.80 17.32 14.33
C ILE A 123 -8.88 16.64 15.69
N CYS A 124 -9.12 15.33 15.70
CA CYS A 124 -9.18 14.57 16.95
C CYS A 124 -7.90 14.78 17.75
N TYR A 125 -8.03 15.05 19.06
CA TYR A 125 -6.90 15.24 19.98
C TYR A 125 -5.85 14.12 19.84
N HIS A 126 -6.28 12.85 19.82
CA HIS A 126 -5.38 11.71 19.67
C HIS A 126 -4.66 11.69 18.31
N LEU A 127 -5.28 12.22 17.25
CA LEU A 127 -4.63 12.35 15.93
C LEU A 127 -3.58 13.47 15.92
N SER A 128 -3.84 14.58 16.60
CA SER A 128 -2.84 15.63 16.82
C SER A 128 -1.66 15.08 17.62
N LEU A 129 -1.93 14.35 18.70
CA LEU A 129 -0.93 13.72 19.57
C LEU A 129 -0.06 12.71 18.80
N ALA A 130 -0.68 11.90 17.93
CA ALA A 130 0.01 10.99 17.03
C ALA A 130 1.01 11.71 16.12
N ARG A 131 0.60 12.84 15.52
CA ARG A 131 1.45 13.63 14.63
C ARG A 131 2.62 14.26 15.39
N GLU A 132 2.36 14.82 16.56
CA GLU A 132 3.37 15.41 17.44
C GLU A 132 4.41 14.36 17.88
N PHE A 133 3.96 13.17 18.31
CA PHE A 133 4.86 12.07 18.64
C PHE A 133 5.76 11.70 17.47
N THR A 134 5.21 11.49 16.26
CA THR A 134 6.05 11.14 15.10
C THR A 134 6.98 12.26 14.64
N ALA A 135 6.60 13.52 14.84
CA ALA A 135 7.48 14.66 14.59
C ALA A 135 8.66 14.67 15.58
N SER A 136 8.42 14.34 16.86
CA SER A 136 9.49 14.23 17.87
C SER A 136 10.51 13.12 17.54
N LEU A 137 10.09 12.08 16.80
CA LEU A 137 10.98 11.03 16.30
C LEU A 137 11.80 11.44 15.06
N MET A 138 11.58 12.65 14.53
CA MET A 138 12.18 13.15 13.29
C MET A 138 11.95 12.23 12.08
N TRP A 139 10.79 11.56 12.03
CA TRP A 139 10.43 10.74 10.86
C TRP A 139 10.04 11.64 9.68
N PRO A 140 10.53 11.37 8.45
CA PRO A 140 10.21 12.21 7.30
C PRO A 140 8.71 12.24 7.03
N SER A 141 8.10 13.42 6.97
CA SER A 141 6.67 13.58 6.68
C SER A 141 6.24 12.94 5.35
N THR A 142 7.18 12.79 4.41
CA THR A 142 6.97 12.20 3.09
C THR A 142 6.58 10.73 3.10
N ILE A 143 6.82 9.99 4.20
CA ILE A 143 6.40 8.59 4.32
C ILE A 143 4.91 8.46 4.64
N PHE A 144 4.27 9.52 5.13
CA PHE A 144 2.87 9.51 5.53
C PHE A 144 1.94 9.92 4.39
N ASP A 145 0.72 9.38 4.43
CA ASP A 145 -0.40 9.76 3.59
C ASP A 145 -1.60 10.10 4.46
N THR A 146 -1.80 11.41 4.68
CA THR A 146 -2.81 11.92 5.61
C THR A 146 -4.24 11.63 5.17
N ASN A 147 -4.47 11.26 3.90
CA ASN A 147 -5.80 10.87 3.43
C ASN A 147 -6.28 9.55 4.07
N PHE A 148 -5.34 8.75 4.57
CA PHE A 148 -5.61 7.47 5.22
C PHE A 148 -5.42 7.49 6.74
N ASP A 149 -5.28 8.67 7.34
CA ASP A 149 -5.31 8.83 8.80
C ASP A 149 -6.66 8.40 9.36
N ARG A 150 -6.67 7.67 10.48
CA ARG A 150 -7.89 7.26 11.17
C ARG A 150 -7.70 7.26 12.66
N CYS A 151 -8.67 7.75 13.41
CA CYS A 151 -8.69 7.64 14.86
C CYS A 151 -9.78 6.66 15.30
N TYR A 152 -9.43 5.75 16.20
CA TYR A 152 -10.35 4.75 16.78
C TYR A 152 -10.65 5.01 18.25
N CYS A 153 -10.45 6.24 18.74
CA CYS A 153 -10.92 6.66 20.06
C CYS A 153 -12.46 6.62 20.13
N SER A 154 -13.02 6.66 21.35
CA SER A 154 -14.47 6.60 21.57
C SER A 154 -15.26 7.68 20.82
N SER A 155 -14.66 8.86 20.62
CA SER A 155 -15.28 9.97 19.89
C SER A 155 -15.25 9.79 18.37
N CYS A 156 -14.22 9.15 17.83
CA CYS A 156 -14.05 8.99 16.38
C CYS A 156 -14.59 7.67 15.84
N TYR A 157 -14.58 6.61 16.67
CA TYR A 157 -15.13 5.30 16.33
C TYR A 157 -16.07 4.83 17.43
N ASN A 158 -17.35 5.17 17.28
CA ASN A 158 -18.37 4.99 18.31
C ASN A 158 -18.44 3.53 18.81
N TYR A 159 -18.67 3.32 20.11
CA TYR A 159 -18.74 1.98 20.72
C TYR A 159 -19.84 1.09 20.13
N LYS A 160 -20.91 1.68 19.57
CA LYS A 160 -22.00 0.95 18.90
C LYS A 160 -21.58 0.35 17.55
N TRP A 161 -20.49 0.83 16.95
CA TRP A 161 -19.99 0.28 15.70
C TRP A 161 -19.34 -1.09 15.91
N LYS A 162 -19.30 -1.89 14.84
CA LYS A 162 -18.83 -3.28 14.92
C LYS A 162 -17.36 -3.32 15.33
N ASN A 163 -17.03 -4.25 16.21
CA ASN A 163 -15.64 -4.52 16.60
C ASN A 163 -14.87 -5.33 15.55
N VAL A 164 -15.60 -6.02 14.68
CA VAL A 164 -15.06 -6.78 13.56
C VAL A 164 -15.83 -6.40 12.31
N VAL A 165 -15.11 -5.97 11.29
CA VAL A 165 -15.64 -5.70 9.94
C VAL A 165 -14.97 -6.63 8.93
N HIS A 166 -15.36 -6.55 7.66
CA HIS A 166 -14.68 -7.29 6.59
C HIS A 166 -13.86 -6.32 5.74
N ALA A 167 -12.63 -6.68 5.44
CA ALA A 167 -11.73 -5.97 4.54
C ALA A 167 -11.03 -6.98 3.63
N GLY A 168 -11.21 -6.83 2.32
CA GLY A 168 -10.65 -7.76 1.33
C GLY A 168 -11.11 -9.21 1.51
N GLY A 169 -12.38 -9.41 1.88
CA GLY A 169 -12.96 -10.73 2.14
C GLY A 169 -12.59 -11.36 3.50
N TRP A 170 -11.78 -10.69 4.32
CA TRP A 170 -11.30 -11.22 5.60
C TRP A 170 -11.83 -10.45 6.80
N PRO A 171 -12.04 -11.11 7.96
CA PRO A 171 -12.28 -10.43 9.22
C PRO A 171 -11.15 -9.44 9.56
N TYR A 172 -11.54 -8.23 9.95
CA TYR A 172 -10.67 -7.15 10.40
C TYR A 172 -11.12 -6.70 11.79
N VAL A 173 -10.33 -7.02 12.81
CA VAL A 173 -10.58 -6.62 14.20
C VAL A 173 -10.19 -5.15 14.35
N ILE A 174 -11.15 -4.28 14.66
CA ILE A 174 -10.90 -2.84 14.75
C ILE A 174 -9.98 -2.52 15.94
N PRO A 175 -8.90 -1.74 15.76
CA PRO A 175 -7.96 -1.40 16.83
C PRO A 175 -8.52 -0.24 17.67
N ARG A 176 -9.62 -0.47 18.39
CA ARG A 176 -10.26 0.54 19.24
C ARG A 176 -9.28 1.13 20.26
N GLY A 177 -9.33 2.45 20.43
CA GLY A 177 -8.41 3.20 21.31
C GLY A 177 -7.07 3.56 20.66
N TRP A 178 -6.82 3.14 19.43
CA TRP A 178 -5.59 3.48 18.69
C TRP A 178 -5.83 4.58 17.67
N VAL A 179 -4.74 5.20 17.20
CA VAL A 179 -4.73 6.12 16.08
C VAL A 179 -3.82 5.60 14.99
N ARG A 180 -4.30 5.59 13.76
CA ARG A 180 -3.53 5.28 12.57
C ARG A 180 -3.09 6.56 11.89
N LEU A 181 -1.78 6.70 11.69
CA LEU A 181 -1.22 7.56 10.65
C LEU A 181 -1.07 6.73 9.37
N GLY A 182 -1.64 7.19 8.27
CA GLY A 182 -1.55 6.50 6.97
C GLY A 182 -0.10 6.50 6.46
N LEU A 183 0.36 5.38 5.91
CA LEU A 183 1.68 5.26 5.28
C LEU A 183 1.53 5.20 3.77
N LYS A 184 2.47 5.81 3.04
CA LYS A 184 2.52 5.69 1.59
C LYS A 184 2.88 4.26 1.19
N VAL A 185 2.02 3.67 0.39
CA VAL A 185 2.22 2.36 -0.23
C VAL A 185 2.54 2.55 -1.71
N ASP A 186 3.40 1.69 -2.24
CA ASP A 186 3.67 1.63 -3.68
C ASP A 186 2.40 1.26 -4.46
N SER A 187 1.87 2.20 -5.24
CA SER A 187 0.58 2.02 -5.93
C SER A 187 0.64 0.91 -6.96
N VAL A 188 1.75 0.78 -7.69
CA VAL A 188 1.96 -0.26 -8.70
C VAL A 188 1.96 -1.64 -8.07
N THR A 189 2.70 -1.82 -6.98
CA THR A 189 2.74 -3.09 -6.22
C THR A 189 1.36 -3.41 -5.65
N ALA A 190 0.66 -2.41 -5.11
CA ALA A 190 -0.67 -2.60 -4.55
C ALA A 190 -1.70 -3.04 -5.60
N GLU A 191 -1.68 -2.45 -6.79
CA GLU A 191 -2.58 -2.76 -7.91
C GLU A 191 -2.28 -4.14 -8.50
N LEU A 192 -1.03 -4.45 -8.82
CA LEU A 192 -0.64 -5.73 -9.44
C LEU A 192 -0.94 -6.94 -8.55
N ASN A 193 -0.91 -6.77 -7.22
CA ASN A 193 -1.18 -7.83 -6.26
C ASN A 193 -2.59 -7.78 -5.66
N ASP A 194 -3.41 -6.82 -6.11
CA ASP A 194 -4.76 -6.55 -5.58
C ASP A 194 -4.80 -6.50 -4.04
N ILE A 195 -3.83 -5.81 -3.45
CA ILE A 195 -3.54 -5.88 -2.01
C ILE A 195 -4.77 -5.48 -1.18
N TRP A 196 -5.50 -4.45 -1.61
CA TRP A 196 -6.59 -3.91 -0.83
C TRP A 196 -7.82 -4.83 -0.77
N ASN A 197 -8.04 -5.63 -1.81
CA ASN A 197 -9.21 -6.50 -1.94
C ASN A 197 -8.90 -7.98 -1.65
N CYS A 198 -7.65 -8.42 -1.76
CA CYS A 198 -7.29 -9.82 -1.56
C CYS A 198 -6.50 -10.08 -0.27
N TRP A 199 -5.79 -9.08 0.27
CA TRP A 199 -4.87 -9.30 1.39
C TRP A 199 -5.51 -8.96 2.73
N ARG A 200 -5.16 -9.76 3.74
CA ARG A 200 -5.71 -9.67 5.09
C ARG A 200 -5.09 -8.53 5.87
N VAL A 201 -5.89 -7.81 6.65
CA VAL A 201 -5.36 -6.83 7.60
C VAL A 201 -4.76 -7.56 8.80
N THR A 202 -3.53 -7.22 9.14
CA THR A 202 -2.77 -7.79 10.26
C THR A 202 -1.94 -6.70 10.96
N TYR A 203 -1.34 -7.05 12.09
CA TYR A 203 -0.61 -6.15 12.96
C TYR A 203 0.77 -6.70 13.27
N HIS A 204 1.79 -5.86 13.19
CA HIS A 204 3.17 -6.23 13.51
C HIS A 204 3.71 -5.32 14.63
N GLY A 205 3.88 -5.89 15.82
CA GLY A 205 4.53 -5.22 16.94
C GLY A 205 6.04 -5.18 16.71
N THR A 206 6.66 -4.01 16.89
CA THR A 206 8.10 -3.85 16.66
C THR A 206 8.65 -2.59 17.35
N SER A 207 9.97 -2.41 17.35
CA SER A 207 10.60 -1.19 17.87
C SER A 207 10.48 -0.02 16.88
N LYS A 208 10.72 1.21 17.33
CA LYS A 208 10.66 2.39 16.45
C LYS A 208 11.76 2.40 15.39
N GLU A 209 12.94 1.91 15.72
CA GLU A 209 14.07 1.74 14.80
C GLU A 209 13.74 0.71 13.72
N ALA A 210 13.14 -0.41 14.11
CA ALA A 210 12.71 -1.45 13.17
C ALA A 210 11.53 -0.98 12.30
N ALA A 211 10.55 -0.27 12.87
CA ALA A 211 9.42 0.28 12.13
C ALA A 211 9.88 1.24 11.02
N ILE A 212 10.73 2.22 11.34
CA ILE A 212 11.22 3.17 10.32
C ILE A 212 12.09 2.47 9.27
N SER A 213 12.85 1.44 9.65
CA SER A 213 13.62 0.61 8.71
C SER A 213 12.70 -0.13 7.72
N ILE A 214 11.63 -0.75 8.21
CA ILE A 214 10.61 -1.43 7.38
C ILE A 214 9.93 -0.43 6.43
N ILE A 215 9.56 0.75 6.93
CA ILE A 215 8.89 1.78 6.11
C ILE A 215 9.81 2.28 5.00
N LYS A 216 11.07 2.58 5.33
CA LYS A 216 12.06 3.09 4.35
C LYS A 216 12.42 2.05 3.29
N SER A 217 12.64 0.80 3.71
CA SER A 217 13.01 -0.30 2.80
C SER A 217 11.81 -0.91 2.06
N ARG A 218 10.57 -0.60 2.51
CA ARG A 218 9.32 -1.26 2.08
C ARG A 218 9.37 -2.79 2.22
N GLN A 219 10.21 -3.29 3.10
CA GLN A 219 10.48 -4.71 3.25
C GLN A 219 10.53 -5.09 4.72
N PHE A 220 9.76 -6.12 5.08
CA PHE A 220 9.96 -6.79 6.36
C PHE A 220 11.23 -7.62 6.27
N SER A 221 12.28 -7.13 6.93
CA SER A 221 13.57 -7.79 7.02
C SER A 221 13.45 -9.00 7.95
N ILE A 222 14.16 -10.07 7.60
CA ILE A 222 14.20 -11.32 8.34
C ILE A 222 15.58 -11.44 8.98
N PRO A 223 15.72 -12.04 10.17
CA PRO A 223 17.02 -12.10 10.83
C PRO A 223 18.11 -12.72 9.95
N GLY A 224 19.25 -12.03 9.86
CA GLY A 224 20.34 -12.32 8.94
C GLY A 224 20.40 -11.41 7.70
N ASP A 225 19.38 -10.59 7.43
CA ASP A 225 19.42 -9.61 6.34
C ASP A 225 20.37 -8.46 6.61
N GLN A 226 20.94 -7.91 5.54
CA GLN A 226 21.60 -6.60 5.58
C GLN A 226 20.55 -5.49 5.44
N LEU A 227 20.62 -4.49 6.32
CA LEU A 227 19.78 -3.29 6.34
C LEU A 227 20.34 -2.21 5.41
N LEU A 228 19.55 -1.16 5.15
CA LEU A 228 19.94 -0.05 4.27
C LEU A 228 21.17 0.74 4.73
N ASP A 229 21.49 0.70 6.02
CA ASP A 229 22.67 1.31 6.61
C ASP A 229 23.92 0.40 6.57
N GLY A 230 23.80 -0.78 5.96
CA GLY A 230 24.86 -1.78 5.86
C GLY A 230 25.00 -2.71 7.07
N SER A 231 24.28 -2.45 8.17
CA SER A 231 24.25 -3.34 9.33
C SER A 231 23.46 -4.63 9.06
N PHE A 232 23.64 -5.66 9.88
CA PHE A 232 22.89 -6.92 9.75
C PHE A 232 21.84 -7.05 10.86
N LEU A 233 20.63 -7.49 10.50
CA LEU A 233 19.56 -7.74 11.46
C LEU A 233 19.93 -8.94 12.35
N ALA A 234 20.15 -8.67 13.64
CA ALA A 234 20.63 -9.64 14.59
C ALA A 234 19.72 -10.87 14.72
N ILE A 235 20.34 -12.05 14.76
CA ILE A 235 19.69 -13.29 15.16
C ILE A 235 19.66 -13.30 16.69
N ARG A 236 18.48 -13.09 17.29
CA ARG A 236 18.35 -13.01 18.75
C ARG A 236 18.55 -14.40 19.40
N PRO A 237 19.07 -14.49 20.63
CA PRO A 237 19.11 -15.75 21.40
C PRO A 237 17.70 -16.34 21.54
N GLY A 238 17.54 -17.63 21.27
CA GLY A 238 16.22 -18.29 21.20
C GLY A 238 15.59 -18.32 19.81
N HIS A 239 16.18 -17.64 18.81
CA HIS A 239 15.80 -17.83 17.42
C HIS A 239 16.19 -19.26 17.01
N ILE A 240 15.18 -20.13 16.82
CA ILE A 240 15.40 -21.51 16.40
C ILE A 240 16.19 -21.47 15.07
N PRO A 241 17.35 -22.13 14.99
CA PRO A 241 18.11 -22.18 13.74
C PRO A 241 17.18 -22.59 12.59
N ARG A 242 17.14 -21.77 11.53
CA ARG A 242 16.30 -21.90 10.31
C ARG A 242 14.86 -21.37 10.36
N LYS A 243 14.33 -20.90 11.49
CA LYS A 243 13.02 -20.20 11.51
C LYS A 243 13.19 -18.73 11.11
N ARG A 244 13.32 -18.49 9.80
CA ARG A 244 13.52 -17.17 9.20
C ARG A 244 12.17 -16.57 8.82
N HIS A 245 11.39 -16.15 9.81
CA HIS A 245 10.02 -15.66 9.61
C HIS A 245 9.84 -14.19 9.97
N VAL A 246 8.87 -13.58 9.30
CA VAL A 246 8.20 -12.36 9.76
C VAL A 246 6.91 -12.78 10.46
N TYR A 247 6.67 -12.26 11.66
CA TYR A 247 5.46 -12.54 12.44
C TYR A 247 4.49 -11.38 12.38
N SER A 248 3.20 -11.66 12.42
CA SER A 248 2.11 -10.69 12.50
C SER A 248 0.91 -11.33 13.23
N SER A 249 -0.14 -10.56 13.48
CA SER A 249 -1.35 -11.06 14.13
C SER A 249 -2.60 -10.47 13.49
N PRO A 250 -3.74 -11.18 13.44
CA PRO A 250 -5.02 -10.59 13.05
C PRO A 250 -5.59 -9.61 14.08
N THR A 251 -4.95 -9.44 15.23
CA THR A 251 -5.42 -8.55 16.29
C THR A 251 -4.28 -7.74 16.91
N ILE A 252 -4.53 -6.44 17.07
CA ILE A 252 -3.57 -5.56 17.73
C ILE A 252 -3.34 -5.94 19.19
N ALA A 253 -4.30 -6.61 19.85
CA ALA A 253 -4.15 -7.03 21.24
C ALA A 253 -2.90 -7.91 21.45
N TYR A 254 -2.67 -8.86 20.54
CA TYR A 254 -1.47 -9.70 20.57
C TYR A 254 -0.22 -8.93 20.17
N SER A 255 -0.25 -8.22 19.04
CA SER A 255 0.91 -7.46 18.54
C SER A 255 1.32 -6.29 19.44
N SER A 256 0.47 -5.87 20.38
CA SER A 256 0.76 -4.81 21.36
C SER A 256 1.27 -5.33 22.71
N LEU A 257 1.45 -6.66 22.86
CA LEU A 257 2.01 -7.23 24.08
C LEU A 257 3.46 -6.76 24.30
N PRO A 258 3.91 -6.60 25.57
CA PRO A 258 5.23 -6.04 25.88
C PRO A 258 6.41 -6.77 25.22
N VAL A 259 6.28 -8.07 24.96
CA VAL A 259 7.32 -8.87 24.29
C VAL A 259 7.53 -8.48 22.82
N TYR A 260 6.51 -7.91 22.17
CA TYR A 260 6.55 -7.50 20.77
C TYR A 260 6.59 -5.98 20.59
N CYS A 261 5.97 -5.23 21.50
CA CYS A 261 5.77 -3.78 21.39
C CYS A 261 6.41 -3.06 22.57
N PRO A 262 7.64 -2.51 22.42
CA PRO A 262 8.23 -1.65 23.42
C PRO A 262 7.37 -0.40 23.65
N VAL A 263 7.42 0.12 24.88
CA VAL A 263 6.72 1.33 25.31
C VAL A 263 7.70 2.48 25.38
N TYR A 264 7.30 3.66 24.90
CA TYR A 264 8.14 4.86 24.86
C TYR A 264 7.55 5.97 25.71
N ASP A 265 8.39 6.68 26.45
CA ASP A 265 7.97 7.93 27.09
C ASP A 265 7.92 9.06 26.07
N PHE A 266 6.86 9.85 26.14
CA PHE A 266 6.64 11.02 25.29
C PHE A 266 6.12 12.18 26.15
N ALA A 267 6.66 13.37 25.94
CA ALA A 267 6.15 14.60 26.52
C ALA A 267 5.74 15.54 25.39
N THR A 268 4.53 16.11 25.50
CA THR A 268 4.04 17.08 24.53
C THR A 268 4.70 18.44 24.71
N ASP A 269 4.51 19.34 23.75
CA ASP A 269 4.90 20.75 23.85
C ASP A 269 4.20 21.46 25.03
N THR A 270 3.04 20.95 25.45
CA THR A 270 2.32 21.40 26.65
C THR A 270 2.76 20.70 27.94
N ASN A 271 3.81 19.88 27.88
CA ASN A 271 4.39 19.11 28.99
C ASN A 271 3.46 18.03 29.59
N GLU A 272 2.46 17.57 28.84
CA GLU A 272 1.69 16.38 29.16
C GLU A 272 2.53 15.13 28.84
N ARG A 273 2.51 14.12 29.72
CA ARG A 273 3.39 12.95 29.59
C ARG A 273 2.55 11.70 29.29
N TYR A 274 3.02 10.92 28.32
CA TYR A 274 2.35 9.72 27.83
C TYR A 274 3.33 8.56 27.76
N ARG A 275 2.79 7.35 27.94
CA ARG A 275 3.46 6.12 27.52
C ARG A 275 2.87 5.67 26.18
N VAL A 276 3.73 5.54 25.17
CA VAL A 276 3.32 5.34 23.78
C VAL A 276 3.67 3.93 23.33
N LYS A 277 2.67 3.20 22.84
CA LYS A 277 2.84 1.93 22.12
C LYS A 277 2.72 2.16 20.62
N MET A 278 3.49 1.40 19.85
CA MET A 278 3.52 1.52 18.40
C MET A 278 3.48 0.17 17.70
N VAL A 279 2.60 0.05 16.70
CA VAL A 279 2.36 -1.18 15.94
C VAL A 279 2.20 -0.80 14.46
N LEU A 280 2.75 -1.61 13.56
CA LEU A 280 2.47 -1.46 12.12
C LEU A 280 1.16 -2.16 11.77
N GLU A 281 0.26 -1.45 11.09
CA GLU A 281 -0.90 -2.04 10.41
C GLU A 281 -0.47 -2.48 9.01
N CYS A 282 -0.70 -3.75 8.71
CA CYS A 282 -0.16 -4.43 7.54
C CYS A 282 -1.27 -5.07 6.70
N ARG A 283 -1.03 -5.17 5.39
CA ARG A 283 -1.71 -6.13 4.52
C ARG A 283 -0.81 -7.33 4.34
N GLN A 284 -1.33 -8.52 4.61
CA GLN A 284 -0.59 -9.77 4.47
C GLN A 284 -1.25 -10.68 3.44
N ASN A 285 -0.44 -11.24 2.54
CA ASN A 285 -0.89 -12.17 1.53
C ASN A 285 -1.36 -13.48 2.18
N PRO A 286 -2.67 -13.81 2.12
CA PRO A 286 -3.21 -14.99 2.80
C PRO A 286 -2.72 -16.31 2.19
N LYS A 287 -2.21 -16.30 0.95
CA LYS A 287 -1.69 -17.50 0.28
C LYS A 287 -0.28 -17.88 0.74
N LEU A 288 0.44 -16.94 1.38
CA LEU A 288 1.85 -17.10 1.75
C LEU A 288 2.06 -17.02 3.27
N MET A 289 0.97 -17.08 4.05
CA MET A 289 1.04 -17.05 5.51
C MET A 289 0.72 -18.42 6.09
N HIS A 290 1.31 -18.69 7.25
CA HIS A 290 0.97 -19.80 8.12
C HIS A 290 0.31 -19.26 9.39
N ILE A 291 -0.57 -20.07 9.98
CA ILE A 291 -1.32 -19.75 11.19
C ILE A 291 -0.87 -20.71 12.29
N GLN A 292 -0.65 -20.18 13.49
CA GLN A 292 -0.38 -20.96 14.68
C GLN A 292 -0.97 -20.29 15.94
N GLY A 293 -0.89 -21.03 17.04
CA GLY A 293 -1.27 -20.53 18.36
C GLY A 293 -0.27 -19.52 18.92
N GLU A 294 -0.70 -18.90 20.02
CA GLU A 294 0.10 -17.99 20.81
C GLU A 294 1.38 -18.65 21.36
N THR A 295 2.45 -17.86 21.44
CA THR A 295 3.78 -18.32 21.90
C THR A 295 4.24 -17.61 23.17
N VAL A 296 3.37 -16.79 23.77
CA VAL A 296 3.67 -15.94 24.93
C VAL A 296 3.33 -16.61 26.26
N GLY A 297 2.74 -17.80 26.24
CA GLY A 297 2.37 -18.56 27.42
C GLY A 297 1.16 -17.98 28.14
N SER A 298 0.17 -17.49 27.39
CA SER A 298 -1.06 -16.89 27.95
C SER A 298 -1.96 -17.92 28.65
N GLY A 299 -1.72 -19.22 28.42
CA GLY A 299 -2.48 -20.31 29.03
C GLY A 299 -3.96 -20.22 28.67
N SER A 300 -4.85 -20.31 29.66
CA SER A 300 -6.29 -20.18 29.46
C SER A 300 -6.77 -18.73 29.31
N THR A 301 -5.91 -17.74 29.52
CA THR A 301 -6.29 -16.32 29.41
C THR A 301 -6.46 -15.95 27.94
N ARG A 302 -7.66 -15.50 27.57
CA ARG A 302 -7.97 -15.08 26.21
C ARG A 302 -7.35 -13.72 25.92
N ILE A 303 -6.50 -13.63 24.89
CA ILE A 303 -5.80 -12.38 24.54
C ILE A 303 -6.70 -11.43 23.75
N CYS A 304 -7.49 -11.97 22.83
CA CYS A 304 -8.41 -11.20 22.00
C CYS A 304 -9.82 -11.79 22.09
N PRO A 305 -10.87 -10.97 22.31
CA PRO A 305 -12.24 -11.48 22.38
C PRO A 305 -12.75 -12.02 21.04
N TYR A 306 -12.11 -11.69 19.91
CA TYR A 306 -12.58 -12.03 18.56
C TYR A 306 -11.76 -13.12 17.87
N ILE A 307 -10.50 -13.32 18.27
CA ILE A 307 -9.57 -14.29 17.68
C ILE A 307 -9.13 -15.27 18.76
N THR A 308 -9.17 -16.57 18.49
CA THR A 308 -8.77 -17.61 19.45
C THR A 308 -7.26 -17.60 19.64
N ASN A 309 -6.80 -18.02 20.83
CA ASN A 309 -5.37 -18.12 21.09
C ASN A 309 -4.68 -19.14 20.15
N ASP A 310 -5.41 -20.12 19.62
CA ASP A 310 -4.89 -21.15 18.70
C ASP A 310 -4.62 -20.64 17.26
N GLU A 311 -5.13 -19.45 16.91
CA GLU A 311 -5.03 -18.88 15.56
C GLU A 311 -4.59 -17.40 15.57
N ILE A 312 -3.90 -16.96 16.63
CA ILE A 312 -3.59 -15.54 16.87
C ILE A 312 -2.23 -15.09 16.32
N GLU A 313 -1.34 -16.02 15.94
CA GLU A 313 -0.01 -15.69 15.43
C GLU A 313 0.14 -16.17 13.99
N TYR A 314 0.46 -15.24 13.10
CA TYR A 314 0.72 -15.49 11.69
C TYR A 314 2.20 -15.31 11.39
N PHE A 315 2.71 -16.13 10.47
CA PHE A 315 4.11 -16.03 10.08
C PHE A 315 4.33 -16.42 8.63
N THR A 316 5.43 -15.95 8.06
CA THR A 316 5.82 -16.24 6.68
C THR A 316 7.33 -16.11 6.49
N GLU A 317 7.88 -16.93 5.59
CA GLU A 317 9.26 -16.80 5.08
C GLU A 317 9.31 -16.00 3.77
N ALA A 318 8.16 -15.78 3.14
CA ALA A 318 8.08 -15.18 1.82
C ALA A 318 8.36 -13.67 1.89
N ARG A 319 9.27 -13.19 1.05
CA ARG A 319 9.48 -11.76 0.84
C ARG A 319 8.29 -11.12 0.14
N ALA A 320 8.17 -9.81 0.28
CA ALA A 320 7.08 -9.02 -0.30
C ALA A 320 5.66 -9.58 -0.03
N SER A 321 5.46 -10.34 1.06
CA SER A 321 4.16 -10.92 1.44
C SER A 321 3.43 -10.12 2.51
N LEU A 322 4.10 -9.10 3.09
CA LEU A 322 3.53 -8.12 4.00
C LEU A 322 3.85 -6.71 3.50
N VAL A 323 2.85 -5.82 3.57
CA VAL A 323 2.99 -4.40 3.26
C VAL A 323 2.46 -3.59 4.42
N ALA A 324 3.33 -2.80 5.07
CA ALA A 324 2.92 -1.84 6.08
C ALA A 324 2.20 -0.67 5.38
N TYR A 325 1.01 -0.32 5.87
CA TYR A 325 0.21 0.78 5.32
C TYR A 325 -0.35 1.74 6.37
N GLY A 326 -0.16 1.42 7.66
CA GLY A 326 -0.50 2.32 8.74
C GLY A 326 0.48 2.20 9.90
N LEU A 327 0.73 3.31 10.57
CA LEU A 327 1.39 3.36 11.87
C LEU A 327 0.32 3.55 12.95
N LEU A 328 0.08 2.53 13.77
CA LEU A 328 -0.86 2.58 14.87
C LEU A 328 -0.16 2.98 16.15
N LEU A 329 -0.70 4.00 16.82
CA LEU A 329 -0.21 4.55 18.07
C LEU A 329 -1.30 4.50 19.14
N HIS A 330 -0.90 4.14 20.35
CA HIS A 330 -1.73 4.20 21.55
C HIS A 330 -1.01 4.98 22.63
N PHE A 331 -1.74 5.84 23.33
CA PHE A 331 -1.23 6.75 24.34
C PHE A 331 -1.90 6.39 25.66
N GLU A 332 -1.08 6.02 26.65
CA GLU A 332 -1.47 5.68 28.03
C GLU A 332 -1.09 6.77 29.02
#